data_AF-A0A939ATV1-F1
#
_entry.id   AF-A0A939ATV1-F1
#
_cell.length_a   1.000
_cell.length_b   1.000
_cell.length_c   1.000
_cell.angle_alpha   90.00
_cell.angle_beta   90.00
_cell.angle_gamma   90.00
#
_symmetry.space_group_name_H-M   'P 1'
#
loop_
_entity.id
_entity.type
_entity.pdbx_description
1 polymer ?
#
loop_
_entity_poly.entity_id
_entity_poly.type
_entity_poly.pdbx_seq_one_letter_code
_entity_poly.pdbx_strand_id
1 'polypeptide(L)' 'MSTDTCLVWTDIHALEEDMRAFEREYGIRSETFYAAYMNGEEPGDDRWVLDFGEWASVYRTWLARQQTPLQSVDT' A
#
# COMPACT_ATOMS: atom_id res chain seq x y z
N MET A 1 9.53 -13.69 -24.75
CA MET A 1 9.00 -14.18 -23.46
C MET A 1 9.22 -13.06 -22.47
N SER A 2 8.17 -12.30 -22.19
CA SER A 2 8.26 -11.09 -21.36
C SER A 2 8.32 -11.50 -19.89
N THR A 3 9.48 -11.35 -19.28
CA THR A 3 9.72 -11.61 -17.85
C THR A 3 9.21 -10.50 -16.94
N ASP A 4 8.89 -9.33 -17.48
CA ASP A 4 8.45 -8.15 -16.71
C ASP A 4 7.12 -8.33 -15.98
N THR A 5 6.17 -9.07 -16.56
CA THR A 5 4.82 -9.19 -15.98
C THR A 5 4.80 -10.01 -14.67
N CYS A 6 5.72 -10.97 -14.51
CA CYS A 6 5.77 -11.81 -13.30
C CYS A 6 6.37 -11.06 -12.10
N LEU A 7 7.34 -10.17 -12.35
CA LEU A 7 7.98 -9.36 -11.31
C LEU A 7 7.01 -8.34 -10.71
N VAL A 8 6.19 -7.68 -11.55
CA VAL A 8 5.20 -6.70 -11.09
C VAL A 8 4.09 -7.36 -10.26
N TRP A 9 3.62 -8.53 -10.66
CA TRP A 9 2.55 -9.23 -9.93
C TRP A 9 3.02 -9.73 -8.57
N THR A 10 4.22 -10.31 -8.51
CA THR A 10 4.80 -10.81 -7.24
C THR A 10 5.03 -9.68 -6.25
N ASP A 11 5.42 -8.50 -6.74
CA ASP A 11 5.67 -7.32 -5.91
C ASP A 11 4.37 -6.70 -5.36
N ILE A 12 3.31 -6.61 -6.18
CA ILE A 12 1.99 -6.14 -5.71
C ILE A 12 1.44 -7.05 -4.60
N HIS A 13 1.58 -8.38 -4.76
CA HIS A 13 1.17 -9.33 -3.71
C HIS A 13 1.99 -9.19 -2.43
N ALA A 14 3.28 -8.92 -2.54
CA ALA A 14 4.12 -8.68 -1.37
C ALA A 14 3.67 -7.43 -0.60
N LEU A 15 3.40 -6.33 -1.32
CA LEU A 15 2.88 -5.10 -0.72
C LEU A 15 1.49 -5.30 -0.09
N GLU A 16 0.64 -6.14 -0.68
CA GLU A 16 -0.66 -6.50 -0.10
C GLU A 16 -0.52 -7.35 1.18
N GLU A 17 0.43 -8.28 1.22
CA GLU A 17 0.72 -9.08 2.42
C GLU A 17 1.27 -8.20 3.56
N ASP A 18 2.15 -7.25 3.25
CA ASP A 18 2.67 -6.27 4.20
C ASP A 18 1.53 -5.41 4.78
N MET A 19 0.63 -4.89 3.93
CA MET A 19 -0.58 -4.17 4.40
C MET A 19 -1.43 -5.05 5.32
N ARG A 20 -1.66 -6.33 4.98
CA ARG A 20 -2.40 -7.27 5.83
C ARG A 20 -1.73 -7.60 7.16
N ALA A 21 -0.42 -7.39 7.29
CA ALA A 21 0.26 -7.53 8.58
C ALA A 21 -0.16 -6.41 9.53
N PHE A 22 -0.19 -5.16 9.04
CA PHE A 22 -0.71 -4.01 9.79
C PHE A 22 -2.20 -4.19 10.16
N GLU A 23 -3.02 -4.71 9.24
CA GLU A 23 -4.44 -4.95 9.53
C GLU A 23 -4.66 -5.99 10.63
N ARG A 24 -3.81 -7.04 10.69
CA ARG A 24 -3.87 -8.06 11.75
C ARG A 24 -3.41 -7.52 13.09
N GLU A 25 -2.37 -6.71 13.10
CA GLU A 25 -1.81 -6.12 14.34
C GLU A 25 -2.77 -5.10 14.97
N TYR A 26 -3.39 -4.26 14.14
CA TYR A 26 -4.20 -3.13 14.59
C TYR A 26 -5.71 -3.35 14.52
N GLY A 27 -6.17 -4.36 13.78
CA GLY A 27 -7.61 -4.64 13.59
C GLY A 27 -8.35 -3.60 12.75
N ILE A 28 -7.62 -2.72 12.06
CA ILE A 28 -8.15 -1.65 11.21
C ILE A 28 -7.82 -1.99 9.75
N ARG A 29 -8.75 -1.73 8.83
CA ARG A 29 -8.53 -1.96 7.39
C ARG A 29 -7.68 -0.87 6.77
N SER A 30 -6.82 -1.21 5.81
CA SER A 30 -5.92 -0.27 5.12
C SER A 30 -6.66 0.88 4.43
N GLU A 31 -7.89 0.68 3.96
CA GLU A 31 -8.68 1.79 3.39
C GLU A 31 -9.13 2.80 4.45
N THR A 32 -9.44 2.33 5.66
CA THR A 32 -9.76 3.19 6.80
C THR A 32 -8.53 3.98 7.26
N PHE A 33 -7.35 3.33 7.29
CA PHE A 33 -6.07 4.01 7.52
C PHE A 33 -5.84 5.13 6.49
N TYR A 34 -6.08 4.83 5.21
CA TYR A 34 -5.87 5.80 4.13
C TYR A 34 -6.83 6.99 4.21
N ALA A 35 -8.10 6.76 4.55
CA ALA A 35 -9.05 7.85 4.73
C ALA A 35 -8.61 8.80 5.86
N ALA A 36 -8.17 8.26 7.00
CA ALA A 36 -7.66 9.05 8.12
C ALA A 36 -6.40 9.83 7.73
N TYR A 37 -5.43 9.18 7.06
CA TYR A 37 -4.23 9.83 6.52
C TYR A 37 -4.55 11.00 5.60
N MET A 38 -5.46 10.80 4.64
CA MET A 38 -5.84 11.84 3.68
C MET A 38 -6.55 13.02 4.34
N ASN A 39 -7.25 12.78 5.44
CA ASN A 39 -7.96 13.81 6.21
C ASN A 39 -7.07 14.48 7.28
N GLY A 40 -5.84 13.99 7.50
CA GLY A 40 -4.99 14.42 8.61
C GLY A 40 -5.55 14.03 9.98
N GLU A 41 -6.42 13.01 10.03
CA GLU A 41 -6.96 12.48 11.27
C GLU A 41 -5.93 11.59 11.94
N GLU A 42 -5.65 11.88 13.21
CA GLU A 42 -4.74 11.06 13.97
C GLU A 42 -5.41 9.73 14.40
N PRO A 43 -4.61 8.66 14.41
CA PRO A 43 -4.84 7.48 15.22
C PRO A 43 -5.55 7.70 16.56
N GLY A 44 -6.64 6.95 16.80
CA GLY A 44 -7.18 6.81 18.16
C GLY A 44 -6.33 5.93 19.08
N ASP A 45 -5.29 5.25 18.55
CA ASP A 45 -4.41 4.34 19.28
C ASP A 45 -2.94 4.68 18.99
N ASP A 46 -2.19 5.04 20.02
CA ASP A 46 -0.79 5.44 19.93
C ASP A 46 0.13 4.38 19.30
N ARG A 47 -0.26 3.09 19.35
CA ARG A 47 0.54 2.00 18.80
C ARG A 47 0.76 2.13 17.30
N TRP A 48 -0.22 2.64 16.55
CA TRP A 48 -0.06 2.83 15.11
C TRP A 48 0.45 4.21 14.69
N VAL A 49 0.46 5.20 15.60
CA VAL A 49 1.15 6.48 15.34
C VAL A 49 2.63 6.23 15.01
N LEU A 50 3.24 5.26 15.69
CA LEU A 50 4.65 4.88 15.50
C LEU A 50 4.91 4.22 14.14
N ASP A 51 3.99 3.37 13.68
CA ASP A 51 4.14 2.60 12.44
C ASP A 51 3.54 3.32 11.22
N PHE A 52 2.90 4.46 11.43
CA PHE A 52 2.15 5.18 10.40
C PHE A 52 3.00 5.57 9.19
N GLY A 53 4.24 6.00 9.43
CA GLY A 53 5.16 6.39 8.35
C GLY A 53 5.59 5.20 7.48
N GLU A 54 5.77 4.03 8.09
CA GLU A 54 6.13 2.79 7.39
C GLU A 54 4.97 2.30 6.54
N TRP A 55 3.77 2.20 7.15
CA TRP A 55 2.55 1.85 6.45
C TRP A 55 2.27 2.82 5.27
N ALA A 56 2.42 4.14 5.47
CA ALA A 56 2.18 5.13 4.42
C ALA A 56 3.16 4.98 3.24
N SER A 57 4.40 4.57 3.49
CA SER A 57 5.38 4.30 2.43
C SER A 57 4.99 3.08 1.58
N VAL A 58 4.57 1.99 2.23
CA VAL A 58 4.06 0.76 1.58
C VAL A 58 2.81 1.08 0.75
N TYR A 59 1.85 1.78 1.34
CA TYR A 59 0.58 2.12 0.69
C TYR A 59 0.78 3.01 -0.56
N ARG A 60 1.64 4.03 -0.48
CA ARG A 60 1.94 4.91 -1.61
C ARG A 60 2.64 4.16 -2.75
N THR A 61 3.52 3.23 -2.41
CA THR A 61 4.21 2.39 -3.39
C THR A 61 3.23 1.46 -4.11
N TRP A 62 2.31 0.84 -3.37
CA TRP A 62 1.23 0.04 -3.95
C TRP A 62 0.32 0.87 -4.86
N LEU A 63 -0.10 2.07 -4.42
CA LEU A 63 -0.96 2.96 -5.20
C LEU A 63 -0.30 3.36 -6.52
N ALA A 64 0.99 3.73 -6.50
CA ALA A 64 1.74 4.10 -7.70
C ALA A 64 1.85 2.94 -8.70
N ARG A 65 2.00 1.70 -8.21
CA ARG A 65 2.08 0.50 -9.05
C ARG A 65 0.74 0.10 -9.63
N GLN A 66 -0.36 0.24 -8.89
CA GLN A 66 -1.71 0.05 -9.42
C GLN A 66 -2.10 1.12 -10.45
N GLN A 67 -1.69 2.37 -10.22
CA GLN A 67 -2.01 3.48 -11.11
C GLN A 67 -1.17 3.52 -12.37
N THR A 68 -0.15 2.66 -12.50
CA THR A 68 0.61 2.52 -13.75
C THR A 68 -0.24 1.73 -14.75
N PRO A 69 -0.88 2.37 -15.75
CA PRO A 69 -1.47 1.63 -16.84
C PRO A 69 -0.29 1.14 -17.67
N LEU A 70 -0.09 -0.17 -17.75
CA LEU A 70 0.75 -0.75 -18.80
C LEU A 70 0.16 -0.33 -20.15
N GLN A 71 0.57 0.79 -20.73
CA GLN A 71 0.63 1.12 -22.17
C GLN A 71 1.05 2.60 -22.34
N SER A 72 2.36 2.87 -22.39
CA SER A 72 2.86 3.82 -23.39
C SER A 72 3.32 2.95 -24.54
N VAL A 73 2.41 2.65 -25.45
CA VAL A 73 2.76 2.11 -26.77
C VAL A 73 3.67 3.16 -27.40
N ASP A 74 4.90 2.73 -27.70
CA ASP A 74 5.78 3.36 -28.67
C ASP A 74 4.94 3.83 -29.88
N THR A 75 5.08 5.09 -30.28
CA THR A 75 4.81 5.53 -31.65
C THR A 75 6.01 6.32 -32.13
#